data_AF-A0A965G3D1-F1
#
_entry.id   AF-A0A965G3D1-F1
#
_cell.length_a   1.000
_cell.length_b   1.000
_cell.length_c   1.000
_cell.angle_alpha   90.00
_cell.angle_beta   90.00
_cell.angle_gamma   90.00
#
_symmetry.space_group_name_H-M   'P 1'
#
loop_
_entity.id
_entity.type
_entity.pdbx_description
1 polymer ?
#
loop_
_entity_poly.entity_id
_entity_poly.type
_entity_poly.pdbx_seq_one_letter_code
_entity_poly.pdbx_strand_id
1 'polypeptide(L)'
;MRKPVRILYSALWLVAFFLPVLLRGATPGTDTPDSPEYVGGKWESGLNGGKGFLGWNLVTTGPNCGFRIGDSTPSGMAVNTDRGNAFGLYTHGKGNTVDAYRSFDSPLESGQSFQVEMAVNWRNGQKGIDLRRVGDNEVIFNFNVGADDYVVHHAASGNGSLGKEYASKTVFTVRFT
;
A
#
# COMPACT_ATOMS: atom_id res chain seq x y z
N MET A 1 0.72 77.78 33.66
CA MET A 1 1.51 76.88 32.80
C MET A 1 1.03 75.44 32.98
N ARG A 2 0.30 74.88 32.01
CA ARG A 2 -0.06 73.45 31.94
C ARG A 2 0.46 72.92 30.60
N LYS A 3 1.32 71.91 30.61
CA LYS A 3 1.84 71.25 29.39
C LYS A 3 0.81 70.21 28.89
N PRO A 4 0.59 70.06 27.58
CA PRO A 4 -0.30 69.02 27.07
C PRO A 4 0.42 67.66 27.03
N VAL A 5 -0.30 66.62 27.44
CA VAL A 5 0.13 65.21 27.35
C VAL A 5 -0.19 64.70 25.94
N ARG A 6 0.80 64.14 25.24
CA ARG A 6 0.60 63.47 23.95
C ARG A 6 0.49 61.96 24.19
N ILE A 7 -0.66 61.38 23.85
CA ILE A 7 -0.87 59.93 23.85
C ILE A 7 -0.36 59.41 22.50
N LEU A 8 0.69 58.57 22.52
CA LEU A 8 1.12 57.82 21.35
C LEU A 8 0.34 56.51 21.28
N TYR A 9 -0.40 56.31 20.19
CA TYR A 9 -0.95 55.00 19.82
C TYR A 9 0.16 54.16 19.19
N SER A 10 0.61 53.11 19.87
CA SER A 10 1.49 52.09 19.30
C SER A 10 0.64 51.07 18.53
N ALA A 11 0.68 51.15 17.20
CA ALA A 11 0.10 50.14 16.32
C ALA A 11 1.04 48.92 16.23
N LEU A 12 0.64 47.81 16.83
CA LEU A 12 1.34 46.53 16.72
C LEU A 12 0.91 45.86 15.39
N TRP A 13 1.78 45.86 14.39
CA TRP A 13 1.55 45.13 13.15
C TRP A 13 1.91 43.66 13.35
N LEU A 14 0.91 42.78 13.38
CA LEU A 14 1.11 41.34 13.36
C LEU A 14 1.37 40.91 11.90
N VAL A 15 2.63 40.68 11.54
CA VAL A 15 2.97 40.06 10.26
C VAL A 15 2.82 38.55 10.41
N ALA A 16 1.72 38.00 9.91
CA ALA A 16 1.54 36.56 9.80
C ALA A 16 2.48 36.03 8.70
N PHE A 17 3.58 35.39 9.10
CA PHE A 17 4.40 34.59 8.17
C PHE A 17 3.63 33.33 7.79
N PHE A 18 3.00 33.33 6.62
CA PHE A 18 2.56 32.10 5.96
C PHE A 18 3.81 31.39 5.44
N LEU A 19 4.33 30.43 6.20
CA LEU A 19 5.29 29.47 5.67
C LEU A 19 4.56 28.59 4.65
N PRO A 20 5.01 28.52 3.38
CA PRO A 20 4.42 27.59 2.44
C PRO A 20 4.64 26.16 2.97
N VAL A 21 3.55 25.41 3.13
CA VAL A 21 3.64 23.96 3.26
C VAL A 21 4.20 23.46 1.94
N LEU A 22 5.49 23.12 1.92
CA LEU A 22 6.07 22.38 0.82
C LEU A 22 5.35 21.03 0.78
N LEU A 23 4.52 20.81 -0.24
CA LEU A 23 4.14 19.45 -0.59
C LEU A 23 5.45 18.70 -0.84
N ARG A 24 5.61 17.59 -0.12
CA ARG A 24 6.69 16.65 -0.32
C ARG A 24 6.07 15.38 -0.86
N GLY A 25 6.68 14.79 -1.88
CA GLY A 25 6.30 13.48 -2.35
C GLY A 25 6.45 12.44 -1.25
N ALA A 26 5.92 11.24 -1.51
CA ALA A 26 6.02 10.12 -0.59
C ALA A 26 7.44 9.97 -0.03
N THR A 27 7.58 9.70 1.27
CA THR A 27 8.91 9.47 1.83
C THR A 27 9.47 8.18 1.22
N PRO A 28 10.68 8.19 0.63
CA PRO A 28 11.28 6.95 0.15
C PRO A 28 11.42 5.93 1.29
N GLY A 29 10.92 4.72 1.05
CA GLY A 29 10.94 3.70 2.08
C GLY A 29 10.43 2.35 1.58
N THR A 30 10.57 1.37 2.45
CA THR A 30 10.17 -0.01 2.23
C THR A 30 9.53 -0.53 3.50
N ASP A 31 8.79 -1.62 3.38
CA ASP A 31 8.28 -2.38 4.51
C ASP A 31 8.53 -3.87 4.25
N THR A 32 8.76 -4.63 5.31
CA THR A 32 9.13 -6.04 5.26
C THR A 32 8.49 -6.78 6.42
N PRO A 33 8.02 -8.03 6.22
CA PRO A 33 7.45 -8.85 7.29
C PRO A 33 8.44 -9.17 8.42
N ASP A 34 9.73 -8.91 8.23
CA ASP A 34 10.77 -9.10 9.25
C ASP A 34 10.95 -7.89 10.19
N SER A 35 10.17 -6.83 10.00
CA SER A 35 10.24 -5.65 10.86
C SER A 35 9.92 -6.02 12.32
N PRO A 36 10.61 -5.41 13.32
CA PRO A 36 10.31 -5.64 14.74
C PRO A 36 8.89 -5.23 15.16
N GLU A 37 8.19 -4.43 14.35
CA GLU A 37 6.79 -4.08 14.57
C GLU A 37 5.86 -5.31 14.50
N TYR A 38 6.22 -6.33 13.71
CA TYR A 38 5.45 -7.56 13.52
C TYR A 38 5.78 -8.64 14.55
N VAL A 39 5.70 -8.27 15.83
CA VAL A 39 6.10 -9.12 16.96
C VAL A 39 5.34 -10.46 16.95
N GLY A 40 6.09 -11.56 17.03
CA GLY A 40 5.52 -12.90 17.02
C GLY A 40 4.97 -13.34 15.66
N GLY A 41 5.40 -12.70 14.57
CA GLY A 41 4.94 -13.02 13.21
C GLY A 41 3.49 -12.60 12.96
N LYS A 42 3.01 -11.60 13.70
CA LYS A 42 1.64 -11.11 13.58
C LYS A 42 1.57 -9.93 12.63
N TRP A 43 0.63 -10.00 11.69
CA TRP A 43 0.27 -8.89 10.83
C TRP A 43 -1.12 -8.39 11.23
N GLU A 44 -1.17 -7.19 11.82
CA GLU A 44 -2.39 -6.62 12.42
C GLU A 44 -2.65 -5.21 11.85
N SER A 45 -3.91 -4.78 11.85
CA SER A 45 -4.30 -3.44 11.40
C SER A 45 -3.66 -2.35 12.26
N GLY A 46 -3.25 -1.25 11.61
CA GLY A 46 -2.56 -0.11 12.22
C GLY A 46 -1.04 -0.24 12.21
N LEU A 47 -0.49 -1.45 12.07
CA LEU A 47 0.95 -1.66 12.07
C LEU A 47 1.60 -1.15 10.78
N ASN A 48 2.81 -0.62 10.90
CA ASN A 48 3.68 -0.27 9.78
C ASN A 48 5.13 -0.59 10.18
N GLY A 49 5.67 -1.67 9.61
CA GLY A 49 7.05 -2.06 9.90
C GLY A 49 8.11 -1.20 9.20
N GLY A 50 7.69 -0.29 8.32
CA GLY A 50 8.54 0.43 7.39
C GLY A 50 8.41 1.95 7.43
N LYS A 51 8.78 2.60 6.32
CA LYS A 51 8.66 4.05 6.08
C LYS A 51 8.04 4.32 4.71
N GLY A 52 7.49 5.51 4.50
CA GLY A 52 6.86 5.89 3.22
C GLY A 52 5.40 5.46 3.06
N PHE A 53 4.84 4.83 4.10
CA PHE A 53 3.48 4.31 4.11
C PHE A 53 2.80 4.66 5.43
N LEU A 54 1.47 4.67 5.41
CA LEU A 54 0.65 4.63 6.61
C LEU A 54 0.49 3.17 7.10
N GLY A 55 -0.14 3.00 8.26
CA GLY A 55 -0.48 1.69 8.81
C GLY A 55 -1.34 0.84 7.87
N TRP A 56 -1.14 -0.48 7.92
CA TRP A 56 -1.98 -1.45 7.22
C TRP A 56 -3.44 -1.40 7.69
N ASN A 57 -4.37 -1.57 6.77
CA ASN A 57 -5.76 -1.90 7.06
C ASN A 57 -6.01 -3.31 6.57
N LEU A 58 -6.37 -4.18 7.49
CA LEU A 58 -6.60 -5.60 7.26
C LEU A 58 -8.08 -5.88 7.48
N VAL A 59 -8.76 -6.33 6.43
CA VAL A 59 -10.20 -6.56 6.41
C VAL A 59 -10.51 -7.99 5.97
N THR A 60 -11.39 -8.66 6.69
CA THR A 60 -11.88 -10.00 6.39
C THR A 60 -13.39 -10.04 6.38
N THR A 61 -13.97 -10.81 5.47
CA THR A 61 -15.39 -11.19 5.52
C THR A 61 -15.48 -12.72 5.56
N GLY A 62 -16.15 -13.27 6.57
CA GLY A 62 -16.34 -14.71 6.74
C GLY A 62 -15.28 -15.38 7.63
N PRO A 63 -15.55 -16.62 8.09
CA PRO A 63 -14.73 -17.27 9.13
C PRO A 63 -13.43 -17.93 8.62
N ASN A 64 -13.32 -18.18 7.30
CA ASN A 64 -12.24 -19.01 6.74
C ASN A 64 -11.25 -18.21 5.90
N CYS A 65 -10.84 -17.05 6.42
CA CYS A 65 -9.88 -16.16 5.77
C CYS A 65 -9.00 -15.45 6.79
N GLY A 66 -7.90 -14.87 6.35
CA GLY A 66 -7.03 -14.12 7.23
C GLY A 66 -5.66 -13.80 6.67
N PHE A 67 -4.81 -13.37 7.58
CA PHE A 67 -3.47 -12.85 7.33
C PHE A 67 -2.44 -13.73 8.01
N ARG A 68 -1.24 -13.80 7.44
CA ARG A 68 -0.10 -14.48 8.05
C ARG A 68 1.20 -13.78 7.71
N ILE A 69 2.21 -13.97 8.56
CA ILE A 69 3.61 -13.84 8.18
C ILE A 69 4.23 -15.23 8.22
N GLY A 70 4.96 -15.59 7.16
CA GLY A 70 5.71 -16.85 7.12
C GLY A 70 6.18 -17.24 5.72
N ASP A 71 6.85 -18.38 5.63
CA ASP A 71 7.44 -18.88 4.40
C ASP A 71 6.39 -19.17 3.31
N SER A 72 6.59 -18.56 2.14
CA SER A 72 5.75 -18.76 0.97
C SER A 72 6.07 -20.05 0.20
N THR A 73 7.26 -20.64 0.39
CA THR A 73 7.81 -21.78 -0.37
C THR A 73 6.93 -23.03 -0.33
N PRO A 74 6.38 -23.45 0.83
CA PRO A 74 5.52 -24.62 0.90
C PRO A 74 4.23 -24.48 0.08
N SER A 75 3.82 -23.24 -0.20
CA SER A 75 2.65 -22.94 -1.04
C SER A 75 3.01 -22.75 -2.52
N GLY A 76 4.22 -23.15 -2.94
CA GLY A 76 4.69 -23.01 -4.33
C GLY A 76 5.15 -21.60 -4.71
N MET A 77 5.20 -20.67 -3.76
CA MET A 77 5.53 -19.27 -3.98
C MET A 77 6.92 -18.95 -3.41
N ALA A 78 7.68 -18.05 -4.02
CA ALA A 78 9.03 -17.70 -3.56
C ALA A 78 9.21 -16.18 -3.40
N VAL A 79 8.22 -15.52 -2.78
CA VAL A 79 8.29 -14.09 -2.44
C VAL A 79 8.57 -13.97 -0.95
N ASN A 80 9.77 -14.37 -0.56
CA ASN A 80 10.24 -14.30 0.81
C ASN A 80 11.34 -13.26 0.93
N THR A 81 11.45 -12.66 2.11
CA THR A 81 12.67 -11.96 2.52
C THR A 81 13.84 -12.93 2.67
N ASP A 82 15.04 -12.39 2.88
CA ASP A 82 16.24 -13.20 3.18
C ASP A 82 16.11 -14.04 4.45
N ARG A 83 15.17 -13.71 5.35
CA ARG A 83 14.86 -14.49 6.55
C ARG A 83 13.75 -15.52 6.33
N GLY A 84 13.26 -15.65 5.10
CA GLY A 84 12.26 -16.65 4.73
C GLY A 84 10.81 -16.26 5.03
N ASN A 85 10.52 -14.97 5.24
CA ASN A 85 9.17 -14.52 5.60
C ASN A 85 8.51 -13.74 4.47
N ALA A 86 7.19 -13.92 4.33
CA ALA A 86 6.33 -13.18 3.42
C ALA A 86 5.08 -12.67 4.16
N PHE A 87 4.55 -11.53 3.74
CA PHE A 87 3.15 -11.19 4.03
C PHE A 87 2.23 -12.11 3.22
N GLY A 88 1.25 -12.72 3.88
CA GLY A 88 0.36 -13.69 3.26
C GLY A 88 -1.10 -13.38 3.55
N LEU A 89 -1.92 -13.51 2.51
CA LEU A 89 -3.38 -13.51 2.60
C LEU A 89 -3.90 -14.88 2.21
N TYR A 90 -4.94 -15.36 2.88
CA TYR A 90 -5.57 -16.63 2.54
C TYR A 90 -7.09 -16.58 2.68
N THR A 91 -7.76 -17.38 1.85
CA THR A 91 -9.20 -17.64 1.92
C THR A 91 -9.48 -19.10 1.60
N HIS A 92 -10.48 -19.69 2.24
CA HIS A 92 -10.96 -21.03 1.94
C HIS A 92 -12.47 -21.04 1.78
N GLY A 93 -12.95 -21.63 0.69
CA GLY A 93 -14.38 -21.75 0.40
C GLY A 93 -15.03 -20.45 -0.11
N LYS A 94 -16.25 -20.60 -0.63
CA LYS A 94 -17.02 -19.52 -1.25
C LYS A 94 -17.54 -18.53 -0.19
N GLY A 95 -17.53 -17.24 -0.53
CA GLY A 95 -18.09 -16.17 0.30
C GLY A 95 -17.14 -15.59 1.34
N ASN A 96 -15.87 -16.02 1.37
CA ASN A 96 -14.85 -15.42 2.22
C ASN A 96 -13.98 -14.46 1.40
N THR A 97 -13.70 -13.28 1.95
CA THR A 97 -12.82 -12.28 1.33
C THR A 97 -11.78 -11.80 2.32
N VAL A 98 -10.63 -11.37 1.81
CA VAL A 98 -9.54 -10.81 2.60
C VAL A 98 -8.87 -9.72 1.78
N ASP A 99 -8.68 -8.57 2.40
CA ASP A 99 -8.05 -7.41 1.80
C ASP A 99 -7.02 -6.83 2.77
N ALA A 100 -5.83 -6.54 2.26
CA ALA A 100 -4.79 -5.79 2.97
C ALA A 100 -4.43 -4.57 2.13
N TYR A 101 -4.67 -3.37 2.67
CA TYR A 101 -4.42 -2.13 1.95
C TYR A 101 -3.82 -1.07 2.87
N ARG A 102 -3.09 -0.13 2.28
CA ARG A 102 -2.55 1.04 2.96
C ARG A 102 -2.28 2.15 1.95
N SER A 103 -2.15 3.37 2.45
CA SER A 103 -1.74 4.51 1.63
C SER A 103 -0.25 4.76 1.79
N PHE A 104 0.33 5.43 0.80
CA PHE A 104 1.58 6.17 0.99
C PHE A 104 1.36 7.26 2.05
N ASP A 105 2.45 7.70 2.69
CA ASP A 105 2.39 8.82 3.63
C ASP A 105 2.13 10.17 2.93
N SER A 106 2.37 10.25 1.63
CA SER A 106 2.01 11.34 0.72
C SER A 106 1.89 10.83 -0.72
N PRO A 107 1.23 11.53 -1.65
CA PRO A 107 1.19 11.12 -3.05
C PRO A 107 2.58 10.94 -3.66
N LEU A 108 2.71 10.03 -4.62
CA LEU A 108 3.95 9.91 -5.40
C LEU A 108 4.11 11.17 -6.27
N GLU A 109 5.30 11.77 -6.23
CA GLU A 109 5.69 12.87 -7.10
C GLU A 109 6.39 12.36 -8.37
N SER A 110 6.52 13.25 -9.36
CA SER A 110 7.24 12.94 -10.59
C SER A 110 8.67 12.46 -10.28
N GLY A 111 9.05 11.32 -10.85
CA GLY A 111 10.34 10.68 -10.63
C GLY A 111 10.39 9.71 -9.45
N GLN A 112 9.32 9.56 -8.68
CA GLN A 112 9.21 8.52 -7.66
C GLN A 112 8.60 7.24 -8.24
N SER A 113 9.03 6.10 -7.71
CA SER A 113 8.50 4.80 -8.11
C SER A 113 8.00 4.00 -6.92
N PHE A 114 6.91 3.26 -7.12
CA PHE A 114 6.44 2.24 -6.18
C PHE A 114 6.62 0.86 -6.80
N GLN A 115 7.04 -0.11 -5.99
CA GLN A 115 7.18 -1.50 -6.41
C GLN A 115 6.62 -2.42 -5.34
N VAL A 116 5.99 -3.50 -5.79
CA VAL A 116 5.63 -4.65 -4.96
C VAL A 116 5.92 -5.94 -5.73
N GLU A 117 6.37 -6.95 -5.00
CA GLU A 117 6.48 -8.31 -5.50
C GLU A 117 5.37 -9.14 -4.89
N MET A 118 4.69 -9.92 -5.73
CA MET A 118 3.59 -10.77 -5.30
C MET A 118 3.64 -12.11 -6.01
N ALA A 119 3.18 -13.13 -5.31
CA ALA A 119 2.94 -14.44 -5.88
C ALA A 119 1.55 -14.90 -5.49
N VAL A 120 0.98 -15.76 -6.32
CA VAL A 120 -0.37 -16.27 -6.14
C VAL A 120 -0.33 -17.78 -6.23
N ASN A 121 -0.80 -18.44 -5.17
CA ASN A 121 -1.05 -19.87 -5.21
C ASN A 121 -2.48 -20.13 -5.65
N TRP A 122 -2.60 -20.97 -6.68
CA TRP A 122 -3.83 -21.30 -7.39
C TRP A 122 -4.56 -20.10 -8.02
N ARG A 123 -5.25 -20.35 -9.14
CA ARG A 123 -5.99 -19.32 -9.89
C ARG A 123 -7.50 -19.44 -9.74
N ASN A 124 -7.93 -20.21 -8.74
CA ASN A 124 -9.34 -20.31 -8.37
C ASN A 124 -9.71 -19.16 -7.43
N GLY A 125 -10.83 -18.51 -7.76
CA GLY A 125 -11.26 -17.27 -7.09
C GLY A 125 -10.57 -16.03 -7.65
N GLN A 126 -10.90 -14.88 -7.08
CA GLN A 126 -10.35 -13.58 -7.47
C GLN A 126 -9.26 -13.17 -6.47
N LYS A 127 -8.11 -12.79 -7.00
CA LYS A 127 -6.94 -12.32 -6.24
C LYS A 127 -6.27 -11.24 -7.07
N GLY A 128 -5.48 -10.38 -6.45
CA GLY A 128 -4.83 -9.34 -7.24
C GLY A 128 -4.33 -8.18 -6.40
N ILE A 129 -4.08 -7.08 -7.09
CA ILE A 129 -3.74 -5.80 -6.49
C ILE A 129 -4.41 -4.68 -7.27
N ASP A 130 -4.90 -3.71 -6.52
CA ASP A 130 -5.30 -2.41 -7.04
C ASP A 130 -4.29 -1.36 -6.58
N LEU A 131 -3.95 -0.43 -7.47
CA LEU A 131 -3.46 0.87 -7.08
C LEU A 131 -4.62 1.87 -7.18
N ARG A 132 -4.83 2.64 -6.12
CA ARG A 132 -5.98 3.55 -6.01
C ARG A 132 -5.54 4.97 -5.74
N ARG A 133 -6.31 5.91 -6.30
CA ARG A 133 -6.18 7.34 -5.98
C ARG A 133 -6.84 7.62 -4.63
N VAL A 134 -6.10 8.29 -3.75
CA VAL A 134 -6.63 8.74 -2.46
C VAL A 134 -7.67 9.84 -2.68
N GLY A 135 -8.78 9.78 -1.95
CA GLY A 135 -9.86 10.77 -1.97
C GLY A 135 -11.15 10.24 -2.56
N ASP A 136 -11.10 9.68 -3.77
CA ASP A 136 -12.26 9.11 -4.48
C ASP A 136 -12.21 7.59 -4.68
N ASN A 137 -11.13 6.93 -4.22
CA ASN A 137 -10.91 5.49 -4.31
C ASN A 137 -10.93 4.93 -5.75
N GLU A 138 -10.71 5.78 -6.75
CA GLU A 138 -10.60 5.35 -8.14
C GLU A 138 -9.46 4.35 -8.31
N VAL A 139 -9.74 3.22 -8.96
CA VAL A 139 -8.72 2.24 -9.34
C VAL A 139 -7.99 2.74 -10.57
N ILE A 140 -6.72 3.10 -10.39
CA ILE A 140 -5.85 3.61 -11.45
C ILE A 140 -4.98 2.52 -12.09
N PHE A 141 -4.90 1.35 -11.46
CA PHE A 141 -4.32 0.14 -12.02
C PHE A 141 -4.92 -1.07 -11.30
N ASN A 142 -5.20 -2.14 -12.05
CA ASN A 142 -5.58 -3.42 -11.48
C ASN A 142 -4.81 -4.55 -12.18
N PHE A 143 -4.26 -5.43 -11.35
CA PHE A 143 -3.80 -6.75 -11.78
C PHE A 143 -4.66 -7.80 -11.09
N ASN A 144 -5.37 -8.61 -11.86
CA ASN A 144 -6.30 -9.61 -11.37
C ASN A 144 -5.90 -11.02 -11.83
N VAL A 145 -5.91 -11.96 -10.88
CA VAL A 145 -5.79 -13.39 -11.11
C VAL A 145 -7.14 -14.03 -10.82
N GLY A 146 -7.72 -14.68 -11.82
CA GLY A 146 -8.99 -15.38 -11.69
C GLY A 146 -9.45 -15.96 -13.02
N ALA A 147 -10.47 -16.82 -12.97
CA ALA A 147 -10.98 -17.54 -14.15
C ALA A 147 -9.87 -18.24 -14.97
N ASP A 148 -8.85 -18.75 -14.27
CA ASP A 148 -7.65 -19.35 -14.89
C ASP A 148 -6.94 -18.43 -15.89
N ASP A 149 -6.86 -17.14 -15.54
CA ASP A 149 -6.20 -16.10 -16.33
C ASP A 149 -5.47 -15.09 -15.41
N TYR A 150 -4.56 -14.32 -16.01
CA TYR A 150 -3.90 -13.17 -15.42
C TYR A 150 -4.23 -11.96 -16.28
N VAL A 151 -4.91 -10.96 -15.71
CA VAL A 151 -5.49 -9.86 -16.49
C VAL A 151 -5.04 -8.53 -15.92
N VAL A 152 -4.62 -7.63 -16.82
CA VAL A 152 -4.30 -6.24 -16.49
C VAL A 152 -5.44 -5.34 -16.94
N HIS A 153 -5.84 -4.42 -16.06
CA HIS A 153 -6.82 -3.38 -16.34
C HIS A 153 -6.28 -2.01 -15.93
N HIS A 154 -6.81 -0.96 -16.56
CA HIS A 154 -6.49 0.45 -16.26
C HIS A 154 -5.02 0.84 -16.51
N ALA A 155 -4.28 0.07 -17.31
CA ALA A 155 -2.95 0.45 -17.77
C ALA A 155 -3.02 1.40 -18.98
N ALA A 156 -2.01 2.25 -19.17
CA ALA A 156 -1.90 3.09 -20.37
C ALA A 156 -1.78 2.26 -21.66
N SER A 157 -1.17 1.08 -21.57
CA SER A 157 -1.03 0.11 -22.66
C SER A 157 -0.94 -1.31 -22.08
N GLY A 158 -1.25 -2.33 -22.89
CA GLY A 158 -1.09 -3.74 -22.47
C GLY A 158 -2.21 -4.25 -21.55
N ASN A 159 -3.40 -3.65 -21.61
CA ASN A 159 -4.58 -4.21 -20.95
C ASN A 159 -4.99 -5.55 -21.58
N GLY A 160 -5.62 -6.41 -20.77
CA GLY A 160 -6.12 -7.71 -21.18
C GLY A 160 -5.35 -8.87 -20.57
N SER A 161 -5.61 -10.07 -21.12
CA SER A 161 -5.00 -11.32 -20.66
C SER A 161 -3.50 -11.33 -20.97
N LEU A 162 -2.70 -11.74 -19.98
CA LEU A 162 -1.28 -12.03 -20.13
C LEU A 162 -1.03 -13.50 -20.57
N GLY A 163 -2.10 -14.26 -20.79
CA GLY A 163 -2.07 -15.67 -21.14
C GLY A 163 -2.61 -16.58 -20.03
N LYS A 164 -3.11 -17.75 -20.45
CA LYS A 164 -3.73 -18.74 -19.55
C LYS A 164 -2.80 -19.86 -19.13
N GLU A 165 -1.55 -19.85 -19.62
CA GLU A 165 -0.56 -20.84 -19.26
C GLU A 165 -0.31 -20.81 -17.75
N TYR A 166 -0.51 -21.96 -17.12
CA TYR A 166 -0.32 -22.07 -15.69
C TYR A 166 1.14 -22.41 -15.38
N ALA A 167 1.80 -21.49 -14.69
CA ALA A 167 3.01 -21.79 -13.96
C ALA A 167 2.66 -21.93 -12.47
N SER A 168 3.10 -23.04 -11.86
CA SER A 168 2.92 -23.31 -10.43
C SER A 168 3.77 -22.41 -9.53
N LYS A 169 4.75 -21.71 -10.13
CA LYS A 169 5.63 -20.75 -9.49
C LYS A 169 5.65 -19.47 -10.31
N THR A 170 4.70 -18.60 -10.06
CA THR A 170 4.65 -17.29 -10.73
C THR A 170 4.89 -16.19 -9.71
N VAL A 171 5.89 -15.36 -9.97
CA VAL A 171 6.17 -14.14 -9.23
C VAL A 171 5.93 -12.96 -10.17
N PHE A 172 5.16 -11.99 -9.70
CA PHE A 172 4.86 -10.76 -10.40
C PHE A 172 5.55 -9.61 -9.69
N THR A 173 6.35 -8.85 -10.44
CA THR A 173 6.86 -7.56 -10.00
C THR A 173 5.99 -6.48 -10.64
N VAL A 174 5.23 -5.77 -9.82
CA VAL A 174 4.43 -4.63 -10.27
C VAL A 174 5.18 -3.36 -9.90
N ARG A 175 5.52 -2.55 -10.90
CA ARG A 175 6.28 -1.31 -10.73
C ARG A 175 5.57 -0.14 -11.39
N PHE A 176 5.45 0.95 -10.64
CA PHE A 176 4.91 2.24 -11.08
C PHE A 176 6.04 3.27 -11.07
N THR A 177 6.15 4.09 -12.10
CA THR A 177 7.24 5.07 -12.31
C THR A 177 6.72 6.37 -12.91
#